data_AF-A0A2K3IXT9-F1
#
_entry.id   AF-A0A2K3IXT9-F1
#
_cell.length_a   1.000
_cell.length_b   1.000
_cell.length_c   1.000
_cell.angle_alpha   90.00
_cell.angle_beta   90.00
_cell.angle_gamma   90.00
#
_symmetry.space_group_name_H-M   'P 1'
#
loop_
_entity.id
_entity.type
_entity.pdbx_description
1 polymer ?
#
loop_
_entity_poly.entity_id
_entity_poly.type
_entity_poly.pdbx_seq_one_letter_code
_entity_poly.pdbx_strand_id
1 'polypeptide(L)'
;MILYFYESDIMSRYGSGFREPPWVMGSPKEVMDWVEASHPRKEEKEKHRFEKKFLNNLHIRFDFDVDHKLIKSSCVFCRLARLNKIEEDFELLSTVELILRGLAKAKFKNTAKIVVDGKVIYKHPEKKTDLRKTIENISDFSKEISQGNTVEITALLDDIEKSTAIIKVKRVHREKEHSVDIQIKGKIRVDIYHTFVNYLEEKIGLVED
;
A
#
# COMPACT_ATOMS: atom_id res chain seq x y z
N MET A 1 -44.72 3.74 39.10
CA MET A 1 -43.76 3.78 40.23
C MET A 1 -42.38 3.78 39.60
N ILE A 2 -41.70 4.93 39.61
CA ILE A 2 -40.38 5.14 39.00
C ILE A 2 -39.33 4.85 40.07
N LEU A 3 -38.35 3.99 39.78
CA LEU A 3 -37.12 3.88 40.56
C LEU A 3 -35.92 3.86 39.62
N TYR A 4 -35.14 4.92 39.71
CA TYR A 4 -33.86 5.15 39.07
C TYR A 4 -32.79 4.22 39.67
N PHE A 5 -31.90 3.68 38.84
CA PHE A 5 -30.57 3.28 39.30
C PHE A 5 -29.52 4.09 38.52
N TYR A 6 -28.78 4.87 39.30
CA TYR A 6 -27.70 5.77 38.94
C TYR A 6 -26.55 4.98 38.29
N GLU A 7 -26.13 5.37 37.08
CA GLU A 7 -24.76 5.16 36.62
C GLU A 7 -23.84 5.96 37.55
N SER A 8 -23.10 5.25 38.40
CA SER A 8 -21.97 5.84 39.11
C SER A 8 -20.78 5.88 38.16
N ASP A 9 -20.70 7.00 37.43
CA ASP A 9 -19.48 7.49 36.79
C ASP A 9 -18.38 7.58 37.87
N ILE A 10 -17.47 6.60 37.91
CA ILE A 10 -16.24 6.72 38.68
C ILE A 10 -15.33 7.64 37.87
N MET A 11 -15.52 8.95 38.08
CA MET A 11 -14.57 9.97 37.67
C MET A 11 -13.19 9.61 38.23
N SER A 12 -12.24 9.29 37.35
CA SER A 12 -10.85 9.14 37.75
C SER A 12 -10.35 10.47 38.31
N ARG A 13 -9.82 10.47 39.54
CA ARG A 13 -9.33 11.70 40.18
C ARG A 13 -8.04 12.22 39.57
N TYR A 14 -7.41 11.44 38.70
CA TYR A 14 -6.32 11.84 37.82
C TYR A 14 -6.67 11.41 36.39
N GLY A 15 -6.68 12.36 35.44
CA GLY A 15 -7.05 12.13 34.04
C GLY A 15 -5.99 11.36 33.24
N SER A 16 -5.55 10.21 33.71
CA SER A 16 -4.67 9.29 32.99
C SER A 16 -5.24 7.88 33.02
N GLY A 17 -5.19 7.15 31.91
CA GLY A 17 -5.72 5.78 31.76
C GLY A 17 -4.97 4.70 32.55
N PHE A 18 -4.37 5.06 33.69
CA PHE A 18 -3.72 4.12 34.60
C PHE A 18 -4.74 3.57 35.59
N ARG A 19 -4.79 2.23 35.74
CA ARG A 19 -5.57 1.59 36.81
C ARG A 19 -4.92 1.92 38.15
N GLU A 20 -5.66 2.62 39.01
CA GLU A 20 -5.20 2.99 40.34
C GLU A 20 -4.84 1.74 41.16
N PRO A 21 -3.77 1.78 41.98
CA PRO A 21 -3.43 0.65 42.84
C PRO A 21 -4.47 0.50 43.94
N PRO A 22 -4.80 -0.73 44.36
CA PRO A 22 -5.74 -0.97 45.45
C PRO A 22 -5.06 -0.63 46.78
N TRP A 23 -5.03 0.65 47.14
CA TRP A 23 -4.30 1.09 48.34
C TRP A 23 -4.97 0.74 49.67
N VAL A 24 -6.18 0.17 49.69
CA VAL A 24 -6.77 -0.39 50.93
C VAL A 24 -7.79 -1.48 50.57
N MET A 25 -7.59 -2.71 51.07
CA MET A 25 -8.52 -3.87 51.03
C MET A 25 -8.71 -4.60 49.69
N GLY A 26 -7.63 -5.08 49.07
CA GLY A 26 -7.69 -6.14 48.06
C GLY A 26 -7.10 -7.46 48.57
N SER A 27 -7.65 -8.60 48.15
CA SER A 27 -7.06 -9.91 48.42
C SER A 27 -5.65 -10.01 47.83
N PRO A 28 -4.75 -10.87 48.35
CA PRO A 28 -3.40 -11.03 47.79
C PRO A 28 -3.39 -11.28 46.28
N LYS A 29 -4.45 -11.89 45.75
CA LYS A 29 -4.64 -12.11 44.31
C LYS A 29 -4.84 -10.81 43.52
N GLU A 30 -5.65 -9.88 44.02
CA GLU A 30 -5.94 -8.61 43.35
C GLU A 30 -4.71 -7.70 43.31
N VAL A 31 -3.87 -7.75 44.35
CA VAL A 31 -2.58 -7.07 44.37
C VAL A 31 -1.64 -7.68 43.33
N MET A 32 -1.59 -9.01 43.20
CA MET A 32 -0.75 -9.69 42.21
C MET A 32 -1.23 -9.42 40.78
N ASP A 33 -2.54 -9.44 40.54
CA ASP A 33 -3.14 -9.11 39.24
C ASP A 33 -2.85 -7.63 38.87
N TRP A 34 -2.86 -6.71 39.84
CA TRP A 34 -2.47 -5.31 39.62
C TRP A 34 -0.97 -5.16 39.30
N VAL A 35 -0.10 -5.88 40.01
CA VAL A 35 1.35 -5.90 39.74
C VAL A 35 1.63 -6.46 38.34
N GLU A 36 0.94 -7.53 37.95
CA GLU A 36 1.08 -8.16 36.64
C GLU A 36 0.55 -7.27 35.51
N ALA A 37 -0.58 -6.59 35.72
CA ALA A 37 -1.12 -5.60 34.77
C ALA A 37 -0.23 -4.35 34.63
N SER A 38 0.45 -3.94 35.71
CA SER A 38 1.31 -2.75 35.71
C SER A 38 2.72 -3.03 35.17
N HIS A 39 3.19 -4.28 35.32
CA HIS A 39 4.48 -4.74 34.81
C HIS A 39 4.33 -6.08 34.05
N PRO A 40 3.64 -6.08 32.89
CA PRO A 40 3.46 -7.31 32.12
C PRO A 40 4.83 -7.88 31.76
N ARG A 41 5.06 -9.14 32.14
CA ARG A 41 6.30 -9.87 31.88
C ARG A 41 6.63 -9.77 30.39
N LYS A 42 7.91 -9.61 30.04
CA LYS A 42 8.38 -9.50 28.64
C LYS A 42 7.79 -10.58 27.73
N GLU A 43 7.48 -11.75 28.28
CA GLU A 43 6.90 -12.90 27.59
C GLU A 43 5.46 -12.68 27.08
N GLU A 44 4.62 -11.88 27.75
CA GLU A 44 3.26 -11.56 27.28
C GLU A 44 3.25 -10.44 26.23
N LYS A 45 4.14 -9.45 26.36
CA LYS A 45 4.38 -8.47 25.29
C LYS A 45 4.90 -9.11 24.00
N GLU A 46 5.51 -10.30 24.09
CA GLU A 46 5.95 -11.07 22.92
C GLU A 46 4.86 -11.95 22.31
N LYS A 47 3.82 -12.38 23.05
CA LYS A 47 2.71 -13.18 22.49
C LYS A 47 1.70 -12.35 21.70
N HIS A 48 1.64 -11.03 21.95
CA HIS A 48 0.98 -10.07 21.05
C HIS A 48 1.88 -9.64 19.88
N ARG A 49 2.98 -10.35 19.59
CA ARG A 49 3.62 -10.28 18.27
C ARG A 49 2.61 -10.83 17.28
N PHE A 50 1.95 -9.91 16.57
CA PHE A 50 1.29 -10.12 15.28
C PHE A 50 1.70 -11.47 14.69
N GLU A 51 0.79 -12.45 14.68
CA GLU A 51 0.92 -13.56 13.75
C GLU A 51 1.22 -12.93 12.40
N LYS A 52 2.44 -13.15 11.89
CA LYS A 52 2.87 -12.56 10.63
C LYS A 52 2.02 -13.24 9.56
N LYS A 53 0.88 -12.62 9.23
CA LYS A 53 0.02 -13.08 8.14
C LYS A 53 0.71 -12.74 6.82
N PHE A 54 0.73 -13.70 5.92
CA PHE A 54 1.33 -13.56 4.59
C PHE A 54 0.25 -13.72 3.53
N LEU A 55 0.41 -13.00 2.43
CA LEU A 55 -0.38 -13.11 1.22
C LEU A 55 0.51 -13.68 0.11
N ASN A 56 -0.06 -14.53 -0.73
CA ASN A 56 0.65 -15.21 -1.80
C ASN A 56 0.11 -14.74 -3.15
N ASN A 57 1.00 -14.41 -4.09
CA ASN A 57 0.67 -14.15 -5.49
C ASN A 57 -0.54 -13.23 -5.67
N LEU A 58 -0.39 -11.97 -5.23
CA LEU A 58 -1.46 -10.99 -5.32
C LEU A 58 -1.55 -10.39 -6.71
N HIS A 59 -2.77 -10.10 -7.12
CA HIS A 59 -3.08 -9.35 -8.33
C HIS A 59 -4.15 -8.33 -7.99
N ILE A 60 -3.82 -7.05 -8.13
CA ILE A 60 -4.72 -5.92 -7.91
C ILE A 60 -4.80 -5.12 -9.20
N ARG A 61 -5.99 -4.63 -9.50
CA ARG A 61 -6.23 -3.72 -10.62
C ARG A 61 -7.16 -2.62 -10.13
N PHE A 62 -6.93 -1.40 -10.59
CA PHE A 62 -7.75 -0.25 -10.27
C PHE A 62 -7.58 0.81 -11.35
N ASP A 63 -8.55 1.72 -11.38
CA ASP A 63 -8.57 2.88 -12.27
C ASP A 63 -8.38 4.16 -11.45
N PHE A 64 -7.90 5.21 -12.13
CA PHE A 64 -7.79 6.53 -11.52
C PHE A 64 -9.12 7.27 -11.66
N ASP A 65 -9.54 7.99 -10.62
CA ASP A 65 -10.66 8.93 -10.71
C ASP A 65 -10.21 10.23 -11.39
N VAL A 66 -10.07 10.18 -12.71
CA VAL A 66 -9.60 11.30 -13.55
C VAL A 66 -10.45 11.42 -14.81
N ASP A 67 -10.38 12.55 -15.48
CA ASP A 67 -11.12 12.75 -16.73
C ASP A 67 -10.66 11.76 -17.82
N HIS A 68 -11.63 11.17 -18.50
CA HIS A 68 -11.39 10.18 -19.54
C HIS A 68 -11.75 10.73 -20.92
N LYS A 69 -10.82 10.63 -21.86
CA LYS A 69 -11.04 10.97 -23.27
C LYS A 69 -11.17 9.70 -24.11
N LEU A 70 -12.34 9.52 -24.70
CA LEU A 70 -12.61 8.37 -25.55
C LEU A 70 -12.00 8.57 -26.94
N ILE A 71 -10.95 7.80 -27.24
CA ILE A 71 -10.32 7.77 -28.56
C ILE A 71 -11.15 6.82 -29.44
N LYS A 72 -12.11 7.40 -30.17
CA LYS A 72 -12.95 6.65 -31.11
C LYS A 72 -12.11 6.14 -32.26
N SER A 73 -12.12 4.82 -32.44
CA SER A 73 -11.54 4.22 -33.65
C SER A 73 -12.31 4.66 -34.89
N SER A 74 -11.59 5.00 -35.96
CA SER A 74 -12.14 5.44 -37.24
C SER A 74 -12.83 4.32 -38.03
N CYS A 75 -12.61 3.06 -37.66
CA CYS A 75 -13.15 1.89 -38.36
C CYS A 75 -14.41 1.33 -37.69
N VAL A 76 -15.46 1.07 -38.48
CA VAL A 76 -16.76 0.53 -38.03
C VAL A 76 -16.61 -0.86 -37.38
N PHE A 77 -15.70 -1.69 -37.88
CA PHE A 77 -15.37 -3.00 -37.30
C PHE A 77 -14.75 -2.87 -35.90
N CYS A 78 -13.92 -1.85 -35.67
CA CYS A 78 -13.32 -1.58 -34.37
C CYS A 78 -14.36 -1.12 -33.33
N ARG A 79 -15.41 -0.40 -33.76
CA ARG A 79 -16.56 -0.06 -32.89
C ARG A 79 -17.36 -1.29 -32.50
N LEU A 80 -17.60 -2.21 -33.45
CA LEU A 80 -18.33 -3.46 -33.18
C LEU A 80 -17.54 -4.38 -32.22
N ALA A 81 -16.21 -4.43 -32.37
CA ALA A 81 -15.33 -5.21 -31.52
C ALA A 81 -15.02 -4.57 -30.15
N ARG A 82 -15.63 -3.41 -29.82
CA ARG A 82 -15.31 -2.60 -28.63
C ARG A 82 -13.80 -2.36 -28.44
N LEU A 83 -13.09 -2.10 -29.53
CA LEU A 83 -11.67 -1.75 -29.53
C LEU A 83 -11.45 -0.25 -29.28
N ASN A 84 -12.40 0.40 -28.60
CA ASN A 84 -12.24 1.79 -28.20
C ASN A 84 -11.11 1.88 -27.18
N LYS A 85 -10.30 2.93 -27.32
CA LYS A 85 -9.26 3.25 -26.35
C LYS A 85 -9.73 4.41 -25.49
N ILE A 86 -9.37 4.35 -24.22
CA ILE A 86 -9.50 5.43 -23.27
C ILE A 86 -8.12 6.02 -23.09
N GLU A 87 -8.04 7.35 -23.12
CA GLU A 87 -6.91 8.11 -22.66
C GLU A 87 -7.32 8.82 -21.38
N GLU A 88 -6.62 8.54 -20.30
CA GLU A 88 -6.85 9.19 -19.01
C GLU A 88 -5.99 10.45 -18.91
N ASP A 89 -6.58 11.53 -18.39
CA ASP A 89 -5.90 12.81 -18.22
C ASP A 89 -5.10 12.86 -16.91
N PHE A 90 -4.01 12.09 -16.86
CA PHE A 90 -3.06 12.13 -15.76
C PHE A 90 -1.61 12.18 -16.25
N GLU A 91 -0.73 12.73 -15.39
CA GLU A 91 0.69 12.75 -15.64
C GLU A 91 1.36 11.43 -15.22
N LEU A 92 1.87 10.68 -16.21
CA LEU A 92 2.57 9.42 -15.97
C LEU A 92 3.80 9.57 -15.07
N LEU A 93 4.59 10.64 -15.24
CA LEU A 93 5.79 10.86 -14.44
C LEU A 93 5.46 11.00 -12.95
N SER A 94 4.50 11.88 -12.64
CA SER A 94 4.01 12.15 -11.29
C SER A 94 3.47 10.86 -10.65
N THR A 95 2.71 10.07 -11.41
CA THR A 95 2.16 8.79 -10.97
C THR A 95 3.25 7.75 -10.68
N VAL A 96 4.23 7.62 -11.57
CA VAL A 96 5.37 6.71 -11.40
C VAL A 96 6.17 7.09 -10.16
N GLU A 97 6.40 8.38 -9.92
CA GLU A 97 7.08 8.86 -8.73
C GLU A 97 6.34 8.47 -7.45
N LEU A 98 5.02 8.69 -7.41
CA LEU A 98 4.18 8.28 -6.29
C LEU A 98 4.25 6.77 -6.05
N ILE A 99 4.17 5.96 -7.10
CA ILE A 99 4.28 4.50 -6.99
C ILE A 99 5.65 4.09 -6.41
N LEU A 100 6.75 4.66 -6.89
CA LEU A 100 8.09 4.37 -6.38
C LEU A 100 8.22 4.78 -4.90
N ARG A 101 7.67 5.93 -4.52
CA ARG A 101 7.62 6.37 -3.11
C ARG A 101 6.77 5.42 -2.25
N GLY A 102 5.65 4.93 -2.77
CA GLY A 102 4.81 3.93 -2.12
C GLY A 102 5.55 2.62 -1.89
N LEU A 103 6.24 2.12 -2.92
CA LEU A 103 7.11 0.95 -2.81
C LEU A 103 8.20 1.16 -1.73
N ALA A 104 8.82 2.33 -1.69
CA ALA A 104 9.85 2.65 -0.69
C ALA A 104 9.28 2.70 0.73
N LYS A 105 8.07 3.25 0.90
CA LYS A 105 7.34 3.26 2.19
C LYS A 105 6.98 1.84 2.63
N ALA A 106 6.61 0.98 1.68
CA ALA A 106 6.39 -0.45 1.85
C ALA A 106 7.68 -1.29 1.92
N LYS A 107 8.84 -0.66 2.15
CA LYS A 107 10.13 -1.35 2.39
C LYS A 107 10.67 -2.15 1.19
N PHE A 108 10.14 -1.96 -0.02
CA PHE A 108 10.85 -2.41 -1.22
C PHE A 108 12.18 -1.66 -1.30
N LYS A 109 13.23 -2.36 -1.71
CA LYS A 109 14.60 -1.79 -1.68
C LYS A 109 15.22 -1.67 -3.05
N ASN A 110 14.82 -2.54 -3.97
CA ASN A 110 15.40 -2.57 -5.31
C ASN A 110 14.36 -2.27 -6.39
N THR A 111 14.74 -1.41 -7.33
CA THR A 111 14.06 -1.26 -8.62
C THR A 111 14.80 -2.12 -9.62
N ALA A 112 14.31 -3.32 -9.93
CA ALA A 112 15.01 -4.20 -10.86
C ALA A 112 14.97 -3.68 -12.30
N LYS A 113 13.85 -3.07 -12.71
CA LYS A 113 13.61 -2.68 -14.10
C LYS A 113 12.53 -1.60 -14.21
N ILE A 114 12.71 -0.66 -15.13
CA ILE A 114 11.67 0.26 -15.60
C ILE A 114 11.60 0.18 -17.13
N VAL A 115 10.39 0.03 -17.65
CA VAL A 115 10.09 -0.06 -19.09
C VAL A 115 9.04 0.98 -19.43
N VAL A 116 9.24 1.72 -20.52
CA VAL A 116 8.26 2.66 -21.06
C VAL A 116 7.93 2.24 -22.48
N ASP A 117 6.66 2.00 -22.78
CA ASP A 117 6.18 1.55 -24.10
C ASP A 117 6.98 0.37 -24.68
N GLY A 118 7.35 -0.58 -23.81
CA GLY A 118 8.16 -1.76 -24.17
C GLY A 118 9.68 -1.51 -24.24
N LYS A 119 10.14 -0.26 -24.24
CA LYS A 119 11.57 0.10 -24.19
C LYS A 119 12.08 0.11 -22.75
N VAL A 120 13.12 -0.66 -22.47
CA VAL A 120 13.78 -0.68 -21.15
C VAL A 120 14.60 0.60 -20.99
N ILE A 121 14.24 1.43 -20.02
CA ILE A 121 14.95 2.68 -19.70
C ILE A 121 15.86 2.53 -18.47
N TYR A 122 15.56 1.55 -17.60
CA TYR A 122 16.36 1.24 -16.43
C TYR A 122 16.36 -0.28 -16.19
N LYS A 123 17.54 -0.87 -15.90
CA LYS A 123 17.66 -2.29 -15.56
C LYS A 123 18.89 -2.56 -14.71
N HIS A 124 18.67 -2.81 -13.42
CA HIS A 124 19.72 -3.13 -12.46
C HIS A 124 19.23 -4.10 -11.38
N PRO A 125 18.85 -5.34 -11.75
CA PRO A 125 18.39 -6.34 -10.79
C PRO A 125 19.47 -6.77 -9.78
N GLU A 126 20.74 -6.53 -10.09
CA GLU A 126 21.88 -6.85 -9.24
C GLU A 126 22.05 -5.90 -8.04
N LYS A 127 21.47 -4.68 -8.12
CA LYS A 127 21.56 -3.71 -7.02
C LYS A 127 20.63 -4.16 -5.89
N LYS A 128 21.11 -4.15 -4.64
CA LYS A 128 20.27 -4.55 -3.49
C LYS A 128 19.40 -3.42 -2.95
N THR A 129 19.87 -2.18 -3.07
CA THR A 129 19.24 -0.99 -2.50
C THR A 129 19.45 0.19 -3.44
N ASP A 130 18.56 0.36 -4.41
CA ASP A 130 18.62 1.45 -5.39
C ASP A 130 17.30 2.19 -5.55
N LEU A 131 16.19 1.71 -4.98
CA LEU A 131 14.87 2.33 -5.14
C LEU A 131 14.86 3.83 -4.78
N ARG A 132 15.46 4.21 -3.65
CA ARG A 132 15.56 5.63 -3.24
C ARG A 132 16.37 6.47 -4.22
N LYS A 133 17.47 5.93 -4.72
CA LYS A 133 18.30 6.59 -5.74
C LYS A 133 17.54 6.72 -7.06
N THR A 134 16.74 5.72 -7.42
CA THR A 134 15.88 5.78 -8.61
C THR A 134 14.83 6.88 -8.48
N ILE A 135 14.28 7.11 -7.28
CA ILE A 135 13.35 8.22 -7.02
C ILE A 135 14.09 9.56 -7.16
N GLU A 136 15.27 9.70 -6.55
CA GLU A 136 16.09 10.93 -6.64
C GLU A 136 16.49 11.26 -8.08
N ASN A 137 16.80 10.24 -8.88
CA ASN A 137 17.25 10.37 -10.26
C ASN A 137 16.11 10.19 -11.27
N ILE A 138 14.84 10.29 -10.85
CA ILE A 138 13.70 10.08 -11.77
C ILE A 138 13.70 11.10 -12.92
N SER A 139 14.28 12.29 -12.68
CA SER A 139 14.48 13.33 -13.69
C SER A 139 15.25 12.84 -14.92
N ASP A 140 16.17 11.90 -14.73
CA ASP A 140 17.01 11.35 -15.80
C ASP A 140 16.19 10.60 -16.86
N PHE A 141 14.98 10.15 -16.48
CA PHE A 141 14.06 9.40 -17.34
C PHE A 141 12.74 10.16 -17.60
N SER A 142 12.66 11.41 -17.14
CA SER A 142 11.41 12.20 -17.16
C SER A 142 10.84 12.36 -18.57
N LYS A 143 11.70 12.61 -19.57
CA LYS A 143 11.28 12.81 -20.96
C LYS A 143 10.64 11.56 -21.54
N GLU A 144 11.28 10.41 -21.34
CA GLU A 144 10.77 9.12 -21.81
C GLU A 144 9.44 8.78 -21.13
N ILE A 145 9.34 8.96 -19.80
CA ILE A 145 8.15 8.62 -19.04
C ILE A 145 6.97 9.54 -19.41
N SER A 146 7.17 10.84 -19.52
CA SER A 146 6.09 11.80 -19.83
C SER A 146 5.55 11.65 -21.26
N GLN A 147 6.41 11.25 -22.21
CA GLN A 147 5.99 11.01 -23.59
C GLN A 147 5.37 9.62 -23.80
N GLY A 148 5.64 8.69 -22.88
CA GLY A 148 5.11 7.33 -22.95
C GLY A 148 3.60 7.28 -22.78
N ASN A 149 3.03 6.13 -23.10
CA ASN A 149 1.63 5.81 -22.80
C ASN A 149 1.51 4.72 -21.72
N THR A 150 2.55 3.91 -21.56
CA THR A 150 2.59 2.79 -20.63
C THR A 150 3.93 2.71 -19.94
N VAL A 151 3.90 2.46 -18.63
CA VAL A 151 5.10 2.27 -17.81
C VAL A 151 4.98 0.98 -17.02
N GLU A 152 6.03 0.17 -17.01
CA GLU A 152 6.14 -1.03 -16.20
C GLU A 152 7.33 -0.92 -15.26
N ILE A 153 7.07 -1.05 -13.96
CA ILE A 153 8.07 -1.01 -12.89
C ILE A 153 8.16 -2.40 -12.28
N THR A 154 9.36 -2.96 -12.21
CA THR A 154 9.63 -4.19 -11.47
C THR A 154 10.45 -3.83 -10.23
N ALA A 155 9.93 -4.15 -9.05
CA ALA A 155 10.60 -3.92 -7.77
C ALA A 155 10.75 -5.23 -6.99
N LEU A 156 11.84 -5.34 -6.24
CA LEU A 156 12.15 -6.50 -5.41
C LEU A 156 12.07 -6.15 -3.93
N LEU A 157 11.42 -7.02 -3.19
CA LEU A 157 11.41 -7.05 -1.74
C LEU A 157 12.25 -8.25 -1.28
N ASP A 158 13.29 -7.95 -0.50
CA ASP A 158 14.16 -8.94 0.15
C ASP A 158 13.93 -8.82 1.66
N ASP A 159 12.86 -9.48 2.13
CA ASP A 159 12.48 -9.57 3.55
C ASP A 159 12.67 -11.01 4.05
N ILE A 160 11.70 -11.61 4.74
CA ILE A 160 11.78 -13.03 5.15
C ILE A 160 11.72 -13.96 3.94
N GLU A 161 10.86 -13.62 2.97
CA GLU A 161 10.79 -14.29 1.66
C GLU A 161 10.94 -13.23 0.56
N LYS A 162 11.47 -13.66 -0.59
CA LYS A 162 11.62 -12.78 -1.75
C LYS A 162 10.27 -12.62 -2.45
N SER A 163 9.88 -11.38 -2.69
CA SER A 163 8.72 -11.07 -3.53
C SER A 163 9.06 -10.05 -4.60
N THR A 164 8.44 -10.22 -5.76
CA THR A 164 8.61 -9.35 -6.92
C THR A 164 7.31 -8.64 -7.21
N ALA A 165 7.30 -7.31 -7.10
CA ALA A 165 6.19 -6.48 -7.53
C ALA A 165 6.42 -6.06 -8.99
N ILE A 166 5.41 -6.25 -9.83
CA ILE A 166 5.36 -5.81 -11.22
C ILE A 166 4.15 -4.88 -11.30
N ILE A 167 4.39 -3.61 -11.55
CA ILE A 167 3.35 -2.58 -11.60
C ILE A 167 3.32 -2.02 -13.01
N LYS A 168 2.16 -2.06 -13.65
CA LYS A 168 1.93 -1.49 -14.98
C LYS A 168 0.96 -0.35 -14.85
N VAL A 169 1.33 0.82 -15.35
CA VAL A 169 0.49 2.01 -15.44
C VAL A 169 0.27 2.33 -16.92
N LYS A 170 -0.97 2.57 -17.33
CA LYS A 170 -1.35 2.84 -18.70
C LYS A 170 -2.16 4.13 -18.74
N ARG A 171 -1.63 5.17 -19.38
CA ARG A 171 -2.40 6.37 -19.75
C ARG A 171 -3.41 6.07 -20.85
N VAL A 172 -3.02 5.20 -21.78
CA VAL A 172 -3.89 4.78 -22.89
C VAL A 172 -4.11 3.27 -22.82
N HIS A 173 -5.36 2.87 -22.62
CA HIS A 173 -5.76 1.47 -22.48
C HIS A 173 -7.08 1.21 -23.22
N ARG A 174 -7.50 -0.06 -23.27
CA ARG A 174 -8.82 -0.41 -23.81
C ARG A 174 -9.87 -0.17 -22.74
N GLU A 175 -11.09 0.12 -23.16
CA GLU A 175 -12.24 0.35 -22.27
C GLU A 175 -12.54 -0.80 -21.27
N LYS A 176 -12.05 -2.02 -21.53
CA LYS A 176 -12.20 -3.19 -20.62
C LYS A 176 -10.96 -3.49 -19.77
N GLU A 177 -9.89 -2.72 -19.95
CA GLU A 177 -8.65 -2.89 -19.20
C GLU A 177 -8.55 -1.80 -18.16
N HIS A 178 -7.89 -2.09 -17.04
CA HIS A 178 -7.62 -1.09 -16.02
C HIS A 178 -6.33 -0.32 -16.30
N SER A 179 -6.27 0.88 -15.77
CA SER A 179 -5.18 1.85 -15.91
C SER A 179 -3.98 1.45 -15.07
N VAL A 180 -4.19 0.79 -13.93
CA VAL A 180 -3.11 0.20 -13.14
C VAL A 180 -3.33 -1.30 -12.93
N ASP A 181 -2.27 -2.08 -13.15
CA ASP A 181 -2.20 -3.51 -12.88
C ASP A 181 -0.97 -3.79 -12.00
N ILE A 182 -1.20 -4.28 -10.78
CA ILE A 182 -0.17 -4.61 -9.79
C ILE A 182 -0.17 -6.11 -9.56
N GLN A 183 0.98 -6.75 -9.80
CA GLN A 183 1.19 -8.16 -9.54
C GLN A 183 2.35 -8.33 -8.56
N ILE A 184 2.07 -8.94 -7.41
CA ILE A 184 3.11 -9.27 -6.42
C ILE A 184 3.28 -10.78 -6.42
N LYS A 185 4.35 -11.25 -7.05
CA LYS A 185 4.72 -12.67 -7.12
C LYS A 185 5.53 -13.07 -5.89
N GLY A 186 5.24 -14.23 -5.33
CA GLY A 186 5.85 -14.74 -4.09
C GLY A 186 5.00 -14.45 -2.87
N LYS A 187 5.64 -14.33 -1.70
CA LYS A 187 4.95 -14.04 -0.43
C LYS A 187 5.29 -12.67 0.09
N ILE A 188 4.26 -11.92 0.48
CA ILE A 188 4.39 -10.61 1.09
C ILE A 188 3.67 -10.60 2.43
N ARG A 189 4.22 -9.90 3.43
CA ARG A 189 3.50 -9.72 4.69
C ARG A 189 2.32 -8.79 4.51
N VAL A 190 1.22 -9.11 5.21
CA VAL A 190 -0.02 -8.32 5.18
C VAL A 190 0.24 -6.86 5.60
N ASP A 191 1.12 -6.61 6.58
CA ASP A 191 1.46 -5.25 7.02
C ASP A 191 2.14 -4.44 5.91
N ILE A 192 3.05 -5.06 5.16
CA ILE A 192 3.73 -4.43 4.03
C ILE A 192 2.73 -4.12 2.91
N TYR A 193 1.88 -5.10 2.60
CA TYR A 193 0.87 -4.96 1.56
C TYR A 193 -0.07 -3.78 1.84
N HIS A 194 -0.67 -3.72 3.03
CA HIS A 194 -1.55 -2.60 3.39
C HIS A 194 -0.80 -1.27 3.46
N THR A 195 0.47 -1.26 3.89
CA THR A 195 1.28 -0.02 3.85
C THR A 195 1.40 0.52 2.42
N PHE A 196 1.55 -0.38 1.44
CA PHE A 196 1.64 -0.01 0.03
C PHE A 196 0.30 0.48 -0.52
N VAL A 197 -0.77 -0.31 -0.37
CA VAL A 197 -2.09 0.02 -0.91
C VAL A 197 -2.65 1.29 -0.28
N ASN A 198 -2.62 1.41 1.05
CA ASN A 198 -3.12 2.60 1.74
C ASN A 198 -2.36 3.86 1.31
N TYR A 199 -1.06 3.74 0.98
CA TYR A 199 -0.32 4.88 0.45
C TYR A 199 -0.80 5.30 -0.93
N LEU A 200 -1.09 4.33 -1.81
CA LEU A 200 -1.64 4.63 -3.12
C LEU A 200 -3.04 5.23 -2.99
N GLU A 201 -3.93 4.64 -2.18
CA GLU A 201 -5.26 5.20 -1.90
C GLU A 201 -5.18 6.66 -1.43
N GLU A 202 -4.32 6.94 -0.46
CA GLU A 202 -4.16 8.29 0.12
C GLU A 202 -3.63 9.33 -0.89
N LYS A 203 -2.75 8.92 -1.81
CA LYS A 203 -2.04 9.85 -2.70
C LYS A 203 -2.59 9.92 -4.12
N ILE A 204 -3.26 8.88 -4.56
CA ILE A 204 -3.70 8.71 -5.94
C ILE A 204 -5.22 8.80 -6.04
N GLY A 205 -5.97 8.63 -4.94
CA GLY A 205 -7.43 8.67 -4.97
C GLY A 205 -7.99 7.42 -5.63
N LEU A 206 -7.59 6.25 -5.15
CA LEU A 206 -8.08 4.99 -5.68
C LEU A 206 -9.53 4.76 -5.25
N VAL A 207 -10.39 4.46 -6.22
CA VAL A 207 -11.70 3.87 -5.97
C VAL A 207 -11.54 2.37 -6.22
N GLU A 208 -11.71 1.55 -5.18
CA GLU A 208 -11.83 0.11 -5.37
C GLU A 208 -13.19 -0.18 -6.05
N ASP A 209 -13.15 -0.83 -7.22
CA ASP A 209 -14.32 -1.39 -7.93
C ASP A 209 -14.82 -2.71 -7.30
#